data_AF-T1D071-F1
#
_entry.id   AF-T1D071-F1
#
_cell.length_a   1.000
_cell.length_b   1.000
_cell.length_c   1.000
_cell.angle_alpha   90.00
_cell.angle_beta   90.00
_cell.angle_gamma   90.00
#
_symmetry.space_group_name_H-M   'P 1'
#
loop_
_entity.id
_entity.type
_entity.pdbx_description
1 polymer ?
#
loop_
_entity_poly.entity_id
_entity_poly.type
_entity_poly.pdbx_seq_one_letter_code
_entity_poly.pdbx_strand_id
1 'polypeptide(L)'
;MKYFVTMYIKNMQTLSIIPHAFLGLTHTHPDELDSLGDIEINKYRDDYLIGGQFIVKSRGRWYENIYPSILNDEFAGEGFWGFGPESMMWKSGKVFENNQYNHESYKIIKDFDDNPYRKTEIRSLSTFWQQNRCVFEVSKEQYEALVESIKVDVKNTLYINKNSQAAITKELKYDFTNNNCTTWALNKLDSIGIEIIDNEEWLPDNISTRDSLLQKFHYLQYLYAVFRKFQSIDSNLESIAGAKAFRTWARSMTQNKIFCALKIEGDITKGLNISTECKRTITQNQKYYENKLKDFITKSSDFMRVYNRINEQLERLLTKVKNLGYTNIQGDFTFIMWNDELQTRMLLDSKHRDENTKDYIAYPIEQIDPNIPDCNWTLNHNASFILILRDEMLCRAVYKNYHYSNMSESFIDSTNKSHIAILSGNDDLSYWSKSLHALRKSVVCEE
;
A
#
# COMPACT_ATOMS: atom_id res chain seq x y z
N MET A 1 17.02 -5.87 12.58
CA MET A 1 17.55 -4.97 11.52
C MET A 1 16.36 -4.33 10.84
N LYS A 2 16.45 -3.05 10.45
CA LYS A 2 15.38 -2.38 9.71
C LYS A 2 15.61 -2.52 8.22
N TYR A 3 14.54 -2.51 7.45
CA TYR A 3 14.55 -2.67 5.99
C TYR A 3 13.72 -1.56 5.37
N PHE A 4 14.25 -0.91 4.34
CA PHE A 4 13.60 0.23 3.71
C PHE A 4 13.49 0.03 2.21
N VAL A 5 12.27 0.22 1.70
CA VAL A 5 11.98 0.28 0.27
C VAL A 5 11.61 1.73 -0.04
N THR A 6 12.28 2.31 -1.03
CA THR A 6 12.08 3.71 -1.41
C THR A 6 11.70 3.81 -2.88
N MET A 7 10.57 4.42 -3.17
CA MET A 7 10.21 4.80 -4.53
C MET A 7 10.75 6.19 -4.83
N TYR A 8 11.58 6.31 -5.86
CA TYR A 8 12.14 7.57 -6.33
C TYR A 8 11.42 8.02 -7.60
N ILE A 9 11.23 9.33 -7.76
CA ILE A 9 10.78 9.91 -9.02
C ILE A 9 11.79 10.91 -9.59
N LYS A 10 12.06 10.78 -10.88
CA LYS A 10 12.84 11.76 -11.65
C LYS A 10 11.90 12.82 -12.21
N ASN A 11 12.29 14.09 -12.11
CA ASN A 11 11.59 15.17 -12.80
C ASN A 11 11.78 15.01 -14.32
N MET A 12 10.70 14.73 -15.06
CA MET A 12 10.74 14.65 -16.52
C MET A 12 10.58 16.05 -17.10
N GLN A 13 11.67 16.65 -17.57
CA GLN A 13 11.61 17.90 -18.33
C GLN A 13 11.44 17.66 -19.85
N THR A 14 11.55 16.42 -20.34
CA THR A 14 11.40 16.05 -21.76
C THR A 14 10.99 14.57 -21.93
N LEU A 15 10.49 14.21 -23.13
CA LEU A 15 10.13 12.86 -23.61
C LEU A 15 11.33 11.88 -23.56
N SER A 16 11.75 11.50 -22.36
CA SER A 16 12.93 10.65 -22.14
C SER A 16 12.54 9.18 -22.04
N ILE A 17 13.39 8.32 -22.60
CA ILE A 17 13.31 6.84 -22.60
C ILE A 17 13.57 6.25 -21.20
N ILE A 18 13.94 7.08 -20.24
CA ILE A 18 14.53 6.67 -18.96
C ILE A 18 13.43 6.39 -17.94
N PRO A 19 13.53 5.32 -17.11
CA PRO A 19 12.56 5.07 -16.04
C PRO A 19 12.39 6.32 -15.17
N HIS A 20 11.19 6.89 -15.14
CA HIS A 20 10.89 8.09 -14.36
C HIS A 20 10.51 7.77 -12.91
N ALA A 21 10.18 6.51 -12.61
CA ALA A 21 10.10 5.97 -11.27
C ALA A 21 10.95 4.71 -11.13
N PHE A 22 11.52 4.50 -9.95
CA PHE A 22 12.34 3.33 -9.65
C PHE A 22 12.39 3.06 -8.15
N LEU A 23 12.83 1.85 -7.78
CA LEU A 23 12.93 1.41 -6.40
C LEU A 23 14.39 1.44 -5.95
N GLY A 24 14.64 1.90 -4.72
CA GLY A 24 15.88 1.69 -3.99
C GLY A 24 15.62 0.90 -2.72
N LEU A 25 16.46 -0.09 -2.44
CA LEU A 25 16.39 -0.94 -1.25
C LEU A 25 17.63 -0.72 -0.41
N THR A 26 17.41 -0.49 0.90
CA THR A 26 18.46 -0.14 1.87
C THR A 26 18.14 -0.71 3.25
N HIS A 27 19.16 -0.98 4.06
CA HIS A 27 19.05 -1.42 5.46
C HIS A 27 19.12 -0.26 6.47
N THR A 28 19.38 0.96 5.98
CA THR A 28 19.42 2.21 6.77
C THR A 28 18.48 3.21 6.12
N HIS A 29 17.80 4.04 6.93
CA HIS A 29 16.84 4.99 6.39
C HIS A 29 17.56 5.99 5.44
N PRO A 30 17.01 6.31 4.26
CA PRO A 30 17.65 7.23 3.31
C PRO A 30 18.02 8.60 3.91
N ASP A 31 17.23 9.14 4.83
CA ASP A 31 17.56 10.41 5.53
C ASP A 31 18.81 10.28 6.42
N GLU A 32 19.00 9.13 7.06
CA GLU A 32 20.19 8.85 7.86
C GLU A 32 21.41 8.68 6.95
N LEU A 33 21.25 8.00 5.82
CA LEU A 33 22.30 7.86 4.80
C LEU A 33 22.71 9.22 4.20
N ASP A 34 21.76 10.12 3.95
CA ASP A 34 22.05 11.48 3.46
C ASP A 34 22.90 12.29 4.45
N SER A 35 22.74 12.00 5.74
CA SER A 35 23.46 12.66 6.83
C SER A 35 24.92 12.21 6.97
N LEU A 36 25.34 11.13 6.28
CA LEU A 36 26.72 10.63 6.32
C LEU A 36 27.73 11.50 5.55
N GLY A 37 27.27 12.41 4.69
CA GLY A 37 28.15 13.16 3.80
C GLY A 37 28.77 12.25 2.72
N ASP A 38 30.05 12.47 2.42
CA ASP A 38 30.78 11.67 1.44
C ASP A 38 31.43 10.45 2.10
N ILE A 39 31.07 9.25 1.64
CA ILE A 39 31.60 7.97 2.10
C ILE A 39 32.45 7.31 1.00
N GLU A 40 33.19 6.25 1.34
CA GLU A 40 33.84 5.42 0.31
C GLU A 40 32.78 4.65 -0.48
N ILE A 41 32.85 4.73 -1.81
CA ILE A 41 31.90 4.13 -2.74
C ILE A 41 32.61 3.55 -3.96
N ASN A 42 31.95 2.61 -4.62
CA ASN A 42 32.31 2.11 -5.94
C ASN A 42 31.73 3.03 -7.02
N LYS A 43 32.53 3.43 -8.01
CA LYS A 43 32.09 4.20 -9.19
C LYS A 43 32.57 3.54 -10.48
N TYR A 44 31.79 3.71 -11.55
CA TYR A 44 32.28 3.41 -12.90
C TYR A 44 33.30 4.43 -13.35
N ARG A 45 34.34 3.95 -14.02
CA ARG A 45 35.30 4.75 -14.76
C ARG A 45 35.39 4.20 -16.17
N ASP A 46 35.30 5.09 -17.16
CA ASP A 46 35.48 4.72 -18.56
C ASP A 46 36.95 4.38 -18.80
N ASP A 47 37.19 3.30 -19.53
CA ASP A 47 38.48 2.96 -20.10
C ASP A 47 38.36 2.87 -21.63
N TYR A 48 38.94 3.87 -22.28
CA TYR A 48 38.97 3.99 -23.73
C TYR A 48 39.79 2.89 -24.41
N LEU A 49 40.70 2.21 -23.70
CA LEU A 49 41.56 1.16 -24.25
C LEU A 49 40.86 -0.20 -24.35
N ILE A 50 39.95 -0.50 -23.44
CA ILE A 50 39.15 -1.75 -23.44
C ILE A 50 37.73 -1.55 -23.97
N GLY A 51 37.36 -0.32 -24.34
CA GLY A 51 36.03 0.00 -24.87
C GLY A 51 34.90 -0.22 -23.87
N GLY A 52 35.17 -0.05 -22.56
CA GLY A 52 34.23 -0.42 -21.50
C GLY A 52 34.38 0.39 -20.21
N GLN A 53 33.60 0.03 -19.20
CA GLN A 53 33.62 0.62 -17.86
C GLN A 53 34.17 -0.37 -16.84
N PHE A 54 35.00 0.11 -15.92
CA PHE A 54 35.48 -0.66 -14.77
C PHE A 54 35.15 0.05 -13.45
N ILE A 55 35.13 -0.71 -12.35
CA ILE A 55 34.77 -0.18 -11.03
C ILE A 55 36.04 0.28 -10.30
N VAL A 56 36.00 1.49 -9.74
CA VAL A 56 37.04 2.04 -8.86
C VAL A 56 36.43 2.52 -7.55
N LYS A 57 37.26 2.53 -6.49
CA LYS A 57 36.89 3.19 -5.23
C LYS A 57 37.06 4.70 -5.33
N SER A 58 36.12 5.44 -4.76
CA SER A 58 36.12 6.90 -4.69
C SER A 58 35.37 7.39 -3.45
N ARG A 59 35.37 8.71 -3.21
CA ARG A 59 34.47 9.33 -2.23
C ARG A 59 33.25 9.94 -2.92
N GLY A 60 32.09 9.85 -2.28
CA GLY A 60 30.87 10.52 -2.71
C GLY A 60 29.67 10.11 -1.90
N ARG A 61 28.48 10.53 -2.34
CA ARG A 61 27.23 10.24 -1.63
C ARG A 61 26.86 8.77 -1.72
N TRP A 62 26.14 8.26 -0.73
CA TRP A 62 25.76 6.83 -0.67
C TRP A 62 25.00 6.37 -1.91
N TYR A 63 24.11 7.21 -2.44
CA TYR A 63 23.34 6.91 -3.65
C TYR A 63 24.21 6.97 -4.93
N GLU A 64 25.47 7.35 -4.86
CA GLU A 64 26.43 7.23 -5.97
C GLU A 64 27.18 5.88 -5.96
N ASN A 65 26.93 5.02 -4.98
CA ASN A 65 27.59 3.73 -4.92
C ASN A 65 27.08 2.79 -6.03
N ILE A 66 28.00 2.08 -6.68
CA ILE A 66 27.69 0.94 -7.54
C ILE A 66 27.56 -0.31 -6.69
N TYR A 67 26.37 -0.89 -6.74
CA TYR A 67 26.03 -2.14 -6.08
C TYR A 67 26.32 -3.32 -7.00
N PRO A 68 26.83 -4.45 -6.47
CA PRO A 68 26.93 -5.71 -7.20
C PRO A 68 25.58 -6.09 -7.83
N SER A 69 25.62 -6.82 -8.95
CA SER A 69 24.39 -7.33 -9.57
C SER A 69 23.63 -8.22 -8.58
N ILE A 70 22.30 -8.14 -8.57
CA ILE A 70 21.39 -9.00 -7.80
C ILE A 70 21.53 -10.49 -8.13
N LEU A 71 22.18 -10.81 -9.26
CA LEU A 71 22.49 -12.17 -9.69
C LEU A 71 23.86 -12.66 -9.17
N ASN A 72 24.68 -11.80 -8.58
CA ASN A 72 26.01 -12.13 -8.06
C ASN A 72 25.93 -12.59 -6.60
N ASP A 73 26.78 -13.54 -6.21
CA ASP A 73 26.93 -14.03 -4.84
C ASP A 73 27.41 -12.93 -3.87
N GLU A 74 28.05 -11.88 -4.37
CA GLU A 74 28.48 -10.70 -3.59
C GLU A 74 27.33 -9.71 -3.29
N PHE A 75 26.12 -9.95 -3.79
CA PHE A 75 24.98 -9.07 -3.57
C PHE A 75 24.53 -9.07 -2.10
N ALA A 76 24.64 -7.90 -1.46
CA ALA A 76 24.33 -7.73 -0.03
C ALA A 76 22.90 -7.23 0.26
N GLY A 77 21.97 -7.36 -0.69
CA GLY A 77 20.57 -7.01 -0.47
C GLY A 77 20.21 -5.53 -0.69
N GLU A 78 21.14 -4.67 -1.09
CA GLU A 78 20.90 -3.22 -1.31
C GLU A 78 21.16 -2.82 -2.77
N GLY A 79 20.46 -1.80 -3.25
CA GLY A 79 20.67 -1.29 -4.61
C GLY A 79 19.48 -0.52 -5.15
N PHE A 80 19.50 -0.28 -6.46
CA PHE A 80 18.44 0.45 -7.16
C PHE A 80 18.03 -0.24 -8.46
N TRP A 81 16.72 -0.36 -8.69
CA TRP A 81 16.15 -1.03 -9.87
C TRP A 81 15.00 -0.24 -10.47
N GLY A 82 14.97 -0.18 -11.80
CA GLY A 82 13.86 0.43 -12.52
C GLY A 82 13.57 -0.29 -13.82
N PHE A 83 12.31 -0.28 -14.23
CA PHE A 83 11.88 -0.90 -15.47
C PHE A 83 11.78 0.13 -16.60
N GLY A 84 12.25 -0.18 -17.79
CA GLY A 84 12.18 0.73 -18.94
C GLY A 84 12.21 -0.02 -20.26
N PRO A 85 12.10 0.69 -21.38
CA PRO A 85 12.21 0.05 -22.69
C PRO A 85 13.64 -0.44 -22.92
N GLU A 86 13.78 -1.62 -23.50
CA GLU A 86 15.05 -2.20 -23.94
C GLU A 86 15.54 -1.61 -25.28
N SER A 87 14.70 -0.83 -25.97
CA SER A 87 15.07 0.06 -27.08
C SER A 87 13.92 1.00 -27.39
N MET A 88 14.19 2.16 -28.00
CA MET A 88 13.12 3.00 -28.59
C MET A 88 12.31 2.27 -29.68
N MET A 89 12.90 1.26 -30.32
CA MET A 89 12.31 0.59 -31.47
C MET A 89 11.44 -0.63 -31.12
N TRP A 90 11.54 -1.17 -29.90
CA TRP A 90 10.94 -2.46 -29.53
C TRP A 90 10.03 -2.33 -28.31
N LYS A 91 8.96 -3.15 -28.25
CA LYS A 91 8.01 -3.21 -27.12
C LYS A 91 8.47 -4.14 -25.98
N SER A 92 9.76 -4.49 -25.94
CA SER A 92 10.38 -5.27 -24.87
C SER A 92 10.80 -4.35 -23.72
N GLY A 93 10.48 -4.75 -22.50
CA GLY A 93 10.92 -4.04 -21.30
C GLY A 93 12.12 -4.73 -20.65
N LYS A 94 12.93 -3.93 -19.95
CA LYS A 94 14.11 -4.38 -19.20
C LYS A 94 14.09 -3.82 -17.78
N VAL A 95 14.45 -4.66 -16.80
CA VAL A 95 14.77 -4.20 -15.45
C VAL A 95 16.24 -3.85 -15.40
N PHE A 96 16.51 -2.57 -15.19
CA PHE A 96 17.83 -2.00 -15.07
C PHE A 96 18.29 -2.04 -13.61
N GLU A 97 19.48 -2.60 -13.40
CA GLU A 97 20.18 -2.54 -12.12
C GLU A 97 21.05 -1.29 -12.02
N ASN A 98 21.28 -0.82 -10.80
CA ASN A 98 21.90 0.46 -10.52
C ASN A 98 21.19 1.62 -11.25
N ASN A 99 19.86 1.62 -11.20
CA ASN A 99 19.03 2.59 -11.90
C ASN A 99 19.03 3.99 -11.26
N GLN A 100 19.82 4.24 -10.22
CA GLN A 100 20.18 5.59 -9.77
C GLN A 100 21.06 6.33 -10.80
N TYR A 101 21.65 5.60 -11.74
CA TYR A 101 22.30 6.13 -12.93
C TYR A 101 21.33 6.24 -14.11
N ASN A 102 21.62 7.16 -15.04
CA ASN A 102 20.96 7.14 -16.33
C ASN A 102 21.52 6.00 -17.18
N HIS A 103 20.65 5.38 -17.98
CA HIS A 103 21.01 4.34 -18.93
C HIS A 103 20.89 4.89 -20.35
N GLU A 104 21.95 4.78 -21.13
CA GLU A 104 21.98 5.16 -22.53
C GLU A 104 22.31 3.94 -23.39
N SER A 105 21.63 3.81 -24.53
CA SER A 105 21.98 2.78 -25.50
C SER A 105 23.32 3.11 -26.16
N TYR A 106 24.13 2.09 -26.44
CA TYR A 106 25.30 2.26 -27.29
C TYR A 106 24.87 2.65 -28.71
N LYS A 107 25.55 3.63 -29.31
CA LYS A 107 25.27 4.12 -30.67
C LYS A 107 25.53 3.06 -31.76
N ILE A 108 26.38 2.07 -31.47
CA ILE A 108 26.73 0.96 -32.37
C ILE A 108 26.43 -0.34 -31.63
N ILE A 109 25.33 -1.00 -32.00
CA ILE A 109 24.82 -2.22 -31.34
C ILE A 109 25.64 -3.47 -31.76
N LYS A 110 26.47 -3.38 -32.81
CA LYS A 110 27.16 -4.52 -33.41
C LYS A 110 28.27 -5.13 -32.55
N ASP A 111 28.66 -4.49 -31.45
CA ASP A 111 29.85 -4.87 -30.68
C ASP A 111 29.54 -5.45 -29.29
N PHE A 112 28.27 -5.61 -28.91
CA PHE A 112 27.91 -6.18 -27.59
C PHE A 112 26.81 -7.24 -27.70
N ASP A 113 27.17 -8.48 -27.39
CA ASP A 113 26.26 -9.63 -27.44
C ASP A 113 25.25 -9.68 -26.28
N ASP A 114 25.51 -9.01 -25.13
CA ASP A 114 24.74 -9.26 -23.89
C ASP A 114 24.11 -8.04 -23.17
N ASN A 115 24.54 -6.78 -23.43
CA ASN A 115 23.89 -5.61 -22.83
C ASN A 115 24.09 -4.32 -23.65
N PRO A 116 23.07 -3.84 -24.39
CA PRO A 116 23.22 -2.69 -25.30
C PRO A 116 23.25 -1.33 -24.58
N TYR A 117 23.45 -1.30 -23.27
CA TYR A 117 23.36 -0.10 -22.44
C TYR A 117 24.64 0.14 -21.64
N ARG A 118 25.06 1.41 -21.62
CA ARG A 118 26.03 1.92 -20.65
C ARG A 118 25.34 2.74 -19.59
N LYS A 119 25.90 2.72 -18.38
CA LYS A 119 25.52 3.63 -17.30
C LYS A 119 26.30 4.93 -17.51
N THR A 120 25.59 6.05 -17.50
CA THR A 120 26.22 7.36 -17.74
C THR A 120 26.29 8.16 -16.46
N GLU A 121 25.82 9.39 -16.47
CA GLU A 121 25.81 10.24 -15.30
C GLU A 121 24.77 9.75 -14.29
N ILE A 122 25.06 9.99 -13.01
CA ILE A 122 24.07 9.83 -11.98
C ILE A 122 22.84 10.68 -12.29
N ARG A 123 21.66 10.21 -11.90
CA ARG A 123 20.44 11.04 -11.99
C ARG A 123 20.63 12.34 -11.23
N SER A 124 19.91 13.37 -11.64
CA SER A 124 20.02 14.70 -11.04
C SER A 124 19.86 14.61 -9.52
N LEU A 125 20.63 15.41 -8.79
CA LEU A 125 20.57 15.49 -7.31
C LEU A 125 19.14 15.61 -6.79
N SER A 126 18.28 16.35 -7.52
CA SER A 126 16.88 16.53 -7.19
C SER A 126 16.11 15.22 -7.05
N THR A 127 16.48 14.17 -7.80
CA THR A 127 15.84 12.84 -7.73
C THR A 127 15.92 12.25 -6.33
N PHE A 128 16.99 12.54 -5.59
CA PHE A 128 17.25 11.96 -4.27
C PHE A 128 16.76 12.84 -3.12
N TRP A 129 16.24 14.04 -3.40
CA TRP A 129 15.65 14.90 -2.37
C TRP A 129 14.44 14.25 -1.69
N GLN A 130 14.25 14.54 -0.41
CA GLN A 130 13.17 14.00 0.42
C GLN A 130 11.79 14.16 -0.22
N GLN A 131 11.51 15.32 -0.81
CA GLN A 131 10.24 15.58 -1.48
C GLN A 131 10.02 14.76 -2.75
N ASN A 132 11.06 14.18 -3.36
CA ASN A 132 10.94 13.38 -4.60
C ASN A 132 11.10 11.87 -4.34
N ARG A 133 11.00 11.43 -3.08
CA ARG A 133 11.04 10.02 -2.71
C ARG A 133 9.96 9.65 -1.69
N CYS A 134 9.51 8.41 -1.75
CA CYS A 134 8.55 7.84 -0.81
C CYS A 134 9.18 6.61 -0.14
N VAL A 135 9.45 6.70 1.17
CA VAL A 135 10.16 5.68 1.94
C VAL A 135 9.16 4.84 2.74
N PHE A 136 9.35 3.51 2.72
CA PHE A 136 8.57 2.53 3.47
C PHE A 136 9.50 1.68 4.34
N GLU A 137 9.32 1.68 5.66
CA GLU A 137 10.00 0.74 6.57
C GLU A 137 9.24 -0.60 6.56
N VAL A 138 9.77 -1.62 5.89
CA VAL A 138 9.10 -2.92 5.68
C VAL A 138 9.65 -4.01 6.60
N SER A 139 8.92 -5.13 6.71
CA SER A 139 9.42 -6.31 7.41
C SER A 139 10.52 -7.03 6.62
N LYS A 140 11.24 -7.93 7.29
CA LYS A 140 12.25 -8.77 6.64
C LYS A 140 11.65 -9.63 5.52
N GLU A 141 10.50 -10.26 5.78
CA GLU A 141 9.79 -11.10 4.80
C GLU A 141 9.42 -10.29 3.55
N GLN A 142 8.84 -9.10 3.74
CA GLN A 142 8.49 -8.19 2.65
C GLN A 142 9.72 -7.79 1.83
N TYR A 143 10.84 -7.47 2.50
CA TYR A 143 12.07 -7.08 1.83
C TYR A 143 12.69 -8.22 1.00
N GLU A 144 12.83 -9.41 1.59
CA GLU A 144 13.42 -10.58 0.93
C GLU A 144 12.56 -11.06 -0.25
N ALA A 145 11.23 -11.07 -0.09
CA ALA A 145 10.32 -11.40 -1.19
C ALA A 145 10.41 -10.38 -2.34
N LEU A 146 10.56 -9.09 -2.02
CA LEU A 146 10.76 -8.06 -3.04
C LEU A 146 12.08 -8.26 -3.79
N VAL A 147 13.18 -8.52 -3.08
CA VAL A 147 14.50 -8.81 -3.67
C VAL A 147 14.40 -9.98 -4.64
N GLU A 148 13.84 -11.12 -4.21
CA GLU A 148 13.69 -12.29 -5.07
C GLU A 148 12.78 -12.01 -6.27
N SER A 149 11.69 -11.26 -6.07
CA SER A 149 10.81 -10.85 -7.17
C SER A 149 11.51 -9.96 -8.19
N ILE A 150 12.39 -9.05 -7.76
CA ILE A 150 13.19 -8.20 -8.67
C ILE A 150 14.26 -9.06 -9.37
N LYS A 151 14.90 -9.99 -8.66
CA LYS A 151 15.90 -10.91 -9.20
C LYS A 151 15.35 -11.74 -10.35
N VAL A 152 14.12 -12.25 -10.20
CA VAL A 152 13.41 -12.97 -11.26
C VAL A 152 13.21 -12.08 -12.48
N ASP A 153 12.77 -10.83 -12.31
CA ASP A 153 12.59 -9.92 -13.45
C ASP A 153 13.91 -9.55 -14.13
N VAL A 154 14.98 -9.31 -13.36
CA VAL A 154 16.32 -9.05 -13.92
C VAL A 154 16.77 -10.24 -14.75
N LYS A 155 16.64 -11.46 -14.24
CA LYS A 155 16.98 -12.69 -14.99
C LYS A 155 16.13 -12.85 -16.25
N ASN A 156 14.82 -12.62 -16.14
CA ASN A 156 13.89 -12.76 -17.26
C ASN A 156 14.12 -11.72 -18.36
N THR A 157 14.61 -10.53 -17.99
CA THR A 157 14.85 -9.43 -18.93
C THR A 157 16.31 -9.28 -19.36
N LEU A 158 17.19 -10.18 -18.91
CA LEU A 158 18.64 -10.12 -19.19
C LEU A 158 18.94 -10.24 -20.70
N TYR A 159 18.30 -11.20 -21.37
CA TYR A 159 18.54 -11.58 -22.77
C TYR A 159 17.36 -11.30 -23.71
N ILE A 160 16.34 -10.58 -23.25
CA ILE A 160 15.27 -10.16 -24.14
C ILE A 160 15.88 -9.19 -25.15
N ASN A 161 15.76 -9.52 -26.43
CA ASN A 161 16.12 -8.68 -27.56
C ASN A 161 15.05 -8.85 -28.67
N LYS A 162 15.15 -8.07 -29.75
CA LYS A 162 14.20 -8.08 -30.89
C LYS A 162 13.94 -9.46 -31.52
N ASN A 163 14.86 -10.42 -31.36
CA ASN A 163 14.78 -11.77 -31.92
C ASN A 163 14.44 -12.83 -30.86
N SER A 164 14.26 -12.44 -29.59
CA SER A 164 13.97 -13.38 -28.52
C SER A 164 12.60 -14.02 -28.74
N GLN A 165 12.57 -15.35 -28.78
CA GLN A 165 11.34 -16.14 -28.81
C GLN A 165 10.73 -16.32 -27.42
N ALA A 166 11.38 -15.82 -26.37
CA ALA A 166 10.87 -15.90 -25.00
C ALA A 166 9.59 -15.09 -24.87
N ALA A 167 8.51 -15.73 -24.40
CA ALA A 167 7.27 -15.04 -24.12
C ALA A 167 7.48 -14.04 -22.98
N ILE A 168 7.45 -12.74 -23.29
CA ILE A 168 7.45 -11.68 -22.29
C ILE A 168 6.08 -11.70 -21.60
N THR A 169 6.06 -11.78 -20.28
CA THR A 169 4.81 -11.67 -19.51
C THR A 169 4.14 -10.32 -19.81
N LYS A 170 2.82 -10.25 -19.64
CA LYS A 170 2.07 -8.99 -19.82
C LYS A 170 2.67 -7.84 -18.99
N GLU A 171 3.20 -8.15 -17.81
CA GLU A 171 3.81 -7.21 -16.87
C GLU A 171 5.18 -6.68 -17.30
N LEU A 172 5.95 -7.47 -18.07
CA LEU A 172 7.28 -7.08 -18.57
C LEU A 172 7.24 -6.59 -20.03
N LYS A 173 6.05 -6.53 -20.64
CA LYS A 173 5.86 -5.88 -21.92
C LYS A 173 5.95 -4.37 -21.73
N TYR A 174 6.75 -3.68 -22.53
CA TYR A 174 6.86 -2.22 -22.46
C TYR A 174 5.88 -1.54 -23.41
N ASP A 175 5.16 -0.55 -22.90
CA ASP A 175 4.27 0.32 -23.62
C ASP A 175 4.49 1.76 -23.19
N PHE A 176 4.94 2.59 -24.14
CA PHE A 176 5.23 4.00 -23.87
C PHE A 176 3.96 4.77 -23.50
N THR A 177 2.79 4.36 -24.01
CA THR A 177 1.53 5.06 -23.69
C THR A 177 1.04 4.81 -22.27
N ASN A 178 1.52 3.74 -21.62
CA ASN A 178 1.02 3.28 -20.31
C ASN A 178 2.05 3.48 -19.17
N ASN A 179 3.19 4.12 -19.45
CA ASN A 179 4.20 4.50 -18.45
C ASN A 179 4.66 3.37 -17.52
N ASN A 180 5.11 2.28 -18.14
CA ASN A 180 5.29 0.99 -17.46
C ASN A 180 6.35 0.97 -16.35
N CYS A 181 7.23 1.96 -16.25
CA CYS A 181 8.21 2.01 -15.15
C CYS A 181 7.57 2.29 -13.79
N THR A 182 6.58 3.19 -13.74
CA THR A 182 5.80 3.49 -12.53
C THR A 182 4.92 2.30 -12.19
N THR A 183 4.23 1.73 -13.19
CA THR A 183 3.40 0.54 -13.03
C THR A 183 4.19 -0.63 -12.44
N TRP A 184 5.41 -0.87 -12.95
CA TRP A 184 6.29 -1.89 -12.41
C TRP A 184 6.64 -1.63 -10.93
N ALA A 185 7.07 -0.41 -10.58
CA ALA A 185 7.42 -0.06 -9.21
C ALA A 185 6.22 -0.21 -8.26
N LEU A 186 5.04 0.24 -8.68
CA LEU A 186 3.80 0.10 -7.90
C LEU A 186 3.38 -1.36 -7.74
N ASN A 187 3.46 -2.18 -8.78
CA ASN A 187 3.17 -3.61 -8.70
C ASN A 187 4.14 -4.35 -7.76
N LYS A 188 5.40 -3.93 -7.70
CA LYS A 188 6.38 -4.48 -6.76
C LYS A 188 6.09 -4.09 -5.31
N LEU A 189 5.62 -2.87 -5.06
CA LEU A 189 5.14 -2.46 -3.74
C LEU A 189 3.84 -3.19 -3.36
N ASP A 190 2.93 -3.33 -4.32
CA ASP A 190 1.65 -4.04 -4.16
C ASP A 190 1.86 -5.52 -3.79
N SER A 191 2.81 -6.19 -4.46
CA SER A 191 3.06 -7.63 -4.27
C SER A 191 3.49 -7.99 -2.86
N ILE A 192 4.13 -7.06 -2.15
CA ILE A 192 4.56 -7.19 -0.74
C ILE A 192 3.56 -6.59 0.26
N GLY A 193 2.38 -6.19 -0.20
CA GLY A 193 1.31 -5.72 0.68
C GLY A 193 1.38 -4.23 1.06
N ILE A 194 2.06 -3.37 0.28
CA ILE A 194 1.90 -1.92 0.40
C ILE A 194 0.61 -1.47 -0.30
N GLU A 195 -0.18 -0.59 0.32
CA GLU A 195 -1.45 -0.12 -0.26
C GLU A 195 -1.22 0.80 -1.46
N ILE A 196 -1.61 0.34 -2.65
CA ILE A 196 -1.57 1.12 -3.89
C ILE A 196 -2.99 1.46 -4.34
N ILE A 197 -3.30 2.76 -4.44
CA ILE A 197 -4.65 3.28 -4.76
C ILE A 197 -5.09 2.92 -6.19
N ASP A 198 -4.17 2.97 -7.14
CA ASP A 198 -4.42 2.59 -8.53
C ASP A 198 -3.14 2.03 -9.18
N ASN A 199 -3.22 0.77 -9.62
CA ASN A 199 -2.19 0.10 -10.40
C ASN A 199 -2.51 0.08 -11.90
N GLU A 200 -3.74 0.45 -12.28
CA GLU A 200 -4.19 0.47 -13.68
C GLU A 200 -4.07 1.88 -14.25
N GLU A 201 -3.15 2.05 -15.19
CA GLU A 201 -2.98 3.24 -16.03
C GLU A 201 -2.62 4.53 -15.28
N TRP A 202 -1.32 4.85 -15.35
CA TRP A 202 -0.86 6.19 -15.06
C TRP A 202 -1.44 7.19 -16.07
N LEU A 203 -1.76 8.39 -15.59
CA LEU A 203 -2.35 9.48 -16.39
C LEU A 203 -1.34 9.93 -17.48
N PRO A 204 -1.69 9.99 -18.77
CA PRO A 204 -0.75 10.38 -19.81
C PRO A 204 -0.15 11.78 -19.58
N ASP A 205 0.99 12.02 -20.21
CA ASP A 205 1.94 13.13 -20.01
C ASP A 205 1.40 14.59 -20.07
N ASN A 206 0.08 14.79 -20.23
CA ASN A 206 -0.53 16.12 -20.34
C ASN A 206 -0.97 16.76 -19.01
N ILE A 207 -0.98 16.00 -17.91
CA ILE A 207 -1.08 16.54 -16.54
C ILE A 207 0.36 16.65 -16.04
N SER A 208 0.73 17.70 -15.30
CA SER A 208 2.05 17.80 -14.65
C SER A 208 2.35 16.49 -13.89
N THR A 209 3.10 15.62 -14.55
CA THR A 209 3.23 14.19 -14.25
C THR A 209 3.91 13.99 -12.91
N ARG A 210 4.84 14.89 -12.63
CA ARG A 210 5.50 15.02 -11.34
C ARG A 210 4.54 15.41 -10.22
N ASP A 211 3.70 16.43 -10.41
CA ASP A 211 2.83 16.92 -9.34
C ASP A 211 1.78 15.88 -8.94
N SER A 212 1.24 15.12 -9.91
CA SER A 212 0.33 14.00 -9.63
C SER A 212 1.01 12.82 -8.92
N LEU A 213 2.28 12.52 -9.23
CA LEU A 213 3.07 11.51 -8.53
C LEU A 213 3.44 11.93 -7.10
N LEU A 214 3.79 13.20 -6.92
CA LEU A 214 4.06 13.77 -5.59
C LEU A 214 2.80 13.75 -4.71
N GLN A 215 1.65 14.07 -5.30
CA GLN A 215 0.38 13.94 -4.60
C GLN A 215 0.10 12.48 -4.19
N LYS A 216 0.41 11.51 -5.06
CA LYS A 216 0.34 10.07 -4.72
C LYS A 216 1.24 9.71 -3.55
N PHE A 217 2.46 10.24 -3.47
CA PHE A 217 3.39 9.94 -2.37
C PHE A 217 2.81 10.32 -1.02
N HIS A 218 2.17 11.49 -0.90
CA HIS A 218 1.52 11.90 0.34
C HIS A 218 0.43 10.91 0.78
N TYR A 219 -0.40 10.45 -0.16
CA TYR A 219 -1.41 9.44 0.15
C TYR A 219 -0.79 8.10 0.55
N LEU A 220 0.16 7.58 -0.24
CA LEU A 220 0.83 6.31 0.05
C LEU A 220 1.51 6.32 1.42
N GLN A 221 2.22 7.39 1.76
CA GLN A 221 2.86 7.57 3.06
C GLN A 221 1.84 7.57 4.19
N TYR A 222 0.72 8.27 4.03
CA TYR A 222 -0.31 8.32 5.05
C TYR A 222 -0.97 6.97 5.28
N LEU A 223 -1.42 6.31 4.20
CA LEU A 223 -2.05 4.99 4.27
C LEU A 223 -1.10 3.98 4.92
N TYR A 224 0.19 4.03 4.55
CA TYR A 224 1.21 3.19 5.15
C TYR A 224 1.48 3.50 6.62
N ALA A 225 1.50 4.77 7.00
CA ALA A 225 1.68 5.18 8.39
C ALA A 225 0.55 4.66 9.29
N VAL A 226 -0.70 4.70 8.82
CA VAL A 226 -1.83 4.09 9.55
C VAL A 226 -1.65 2.58 9.65
N PHE A 227 -1.32 1.89 8.56
CA PHE A 227 -1.03 0.45 8.59
C PHE A 227 0.07 0.11 9.61
N ARG A 228 1.17 0.87 9.65
CA ARG A 228 2.27 0.68 10.60
C ARG A 228 1.83 0.78 12.06
N LYS A 229 0.78 1.56 12.38
CA LYS A 229 0.21 1.59 13.74
C LYS A 229 -0.43 0.25 14.10
N PHE A 230 -1.23 -0.32 13.19
CA PHE A 230 -1.80 -1.66 13.39
C PHE A 230 -0.69 -2.71 13.50
N GLN A 231 0.29 -2.68 12.59
CA GLN A 231 1.41 -3.61 12.58
C GLN A 231 2.24 -3.54 13.88
N SER A 232 2.38 -2.36 14.49
CA SER A 232 3.12 -2.22 15.75
C SER A 232 2.45 -2.94 16.94
N ILE A 233 1.16 -3.24 16.83
CA ILE A 233 0.36 -3.91 17.87
C ILE A 233 0.23 -5.41 17.55
N ASP A 234 0.04 -5.75 16.28
CA ASP A 234 -0.16 -7.11 15.79
C ASP A 234 0.98 -7.55 14.86
N SER A 235 1.86 -8.38 15.41
CA SER A 235 3.02 -8.94 14.70
C SER A 235 2.64 -9.80 13.49
N ASN A 236 1.41 -10.32 13.39
CA ASN A 236 0.98 -11.10 12.23
C ASN A 236 0.88 -10.23 10.97
N LEU A 237 0.75 -8.91 11.12
CA LEU A 237 0.73 -7.94 10.03
C LEU A 237 2.13 -7.60 9.50
N GLU A 238 3.20 -8.14 10.10
CA GLU A 238 4.55 -8.08 9.50
C GLU A 238 4.68 -9.01 8.28
N SER A 239 3.84 -10.03 8.19
CA SER A 239 3.83 -10.95 7.04
C SER A 239 3.19 -10.32 5.82
N ILE A 240 3.58 -10.77 4.61
CA ILE A 240 2.97 -10.31 3.35
C ILE A 240 1.48 -10.65 3.34
N ALA A 241 1.12 -11.85 3.82
CA ALA A 241 -0.28 -12.27 3.95
C ALA A 241 -1.07 -11.34 4.89
N GLY A 242 -0.50 -10.98 6.05
CA GLY A 242 -1.14 -10.05 6.99
C GLY A 242 -1.28 -8.64 6.44
N ALA A 243 -0.25 -8.12 5.76
CA ALA A 243 -0.31 -6.82 5.10
C ALA A 243 -1.39 -6.80 4.00
N LYS A 244 -1.48 -7.85 3.17
CA LYS A 244 -2.55 -7.99 2.17
C LYS A 244 -3.93 -8.14 2.80
N ALA A 245 -4.05 -8.88 3.90
CA ALA A 245 -5.31 -9.03 4.63
C ALA A 245 -5.83 -7.68 5.15
N PHE A 246 -4.97 -6.87 5.78
CA PHE A 246 -5.30 -5.52 6.22
C PHE A 246 -5.80 -4.65 5.05
N ARG A 247 -5.09 -4.69 3.91
CA ARG A 247 -5.47 -3.94 2.71
C ARG A 247 -6.82 -4.37 2.15
N THR A 248 -7.05 -5.67 2.01
CA THR A 248 -8.32 -6.24 1.54
C THR A 248 -9.47 -5.79 2.44
N TRP A 249 -9.28 -5.86 3.76
CA TRP A 249 -10.25 -5.35 4.72
C TRP A 249 -10.50 -3.85 4.56
N ALA A 250 -9.45 -3.01 4.56
CA ALA A 250 -9.61 -1.57 4.42
C ALA A 250 -10.29 -1.20 3.08
N ARG A 251 -10.00 -1.90 1.99
CA ARG A 251 -10.68 -1.74 0.69
C ARG A 251 -12.17 -2.05 0.79
N SER A 252 -12.54 -3.11 1.48
CA SER A 252 -13.96 -3.46 1.68
C SER A 252 -14.75 -2.34 2.36
N MET A 253 -14.09 -1.47 3.13
CA MET A 253 -14.72 -0.34 3.81
C MET A 253 -15.00 0.87 2.91
N THR A 254 -14.40 0.95 1.72
CA THR A 254 -14.64 2.09 0.82
C THR A 254 -16.08 2.18 0.32
N GLN A 255 -16.77 1.04 0.26
CA GLN A 255 -18.18 0.94 -0.13
C GLN A 255 -19.13 0.80 1.07
N ASN A 256 -18.58 0.79 2.29
CA ASN A 256 -19.33 0.59 3.52
C ASN A 256 -20.05 1.86 3.95
N LYS A 257 -21.37 1.79 4.14
CA LYS A 257 -22.23 2.91 4.55
C LYS A 257 -21.82 3.62 5.84
N ILE A 258 -21.23 2.90 6.80
CA ILE A 258 -20.68 3.51 8.03
C ILE A 258 -19.51 4.46 7.71
N PHE A 259 -18.77 4.15 6.65
CA PHE A 259 -17.62 4.91 6.21
C PHE A 259 -17.93 5.87 5.05
N CYS A 260 -19.15 5.88 4.50
CA CYS A 260 -19.55 6.78 3.42
C CYS A 260 -19.81 8.21 3.90
N ALA A 261 -19.71 9.17 2.97
CA ALA A 261 -20.07 10.55 3.26
C ALA A 261 -21.59 10.70 3.42
N LEU A 262 -21.98 11.48 4.43
CA LEU A 262 -23.34 12.02 4.52
C LEU A 262 -23.44 13.12 3.48
N LYS A 263 -24.24 12.90 2.43
CA LYS A 263 -24.68 13.97 1.57
C LYS A 263 -25.91 14.60 2.20
N ILE A 264 -25.79 15.86 2.58
CA ILE A 264 -26.89 16.67 3.10
C ILE A 264 -27.30 17.62 1.98
N GLU A 265 -28.46 17.35 1.37
CA GLU A 265 -29.06 18.22 0.35
C GLU A 265 -30.44 18.67 0.82
N GLY A 266 -30.77 19.95 0.62
CA GLY A 266 -32.10 20.48 0.89
C GLY A 266 -32.10 21.83 1.61
N ASP A 267 -33.28 22.43 1.64
CA ASP A 267 -33.57 23.65 2.39
C ASP A 267 -33.96 23.25 3.82
N ILE A 268 -33.27 23.81 4.82
CA ILE A 268 -33.50 23.53 6.25
C ILE A 268 -34.97 23.71 6.64
N THR A 269 -35.69 24.62 5.96
CA THR A 269 -37.11 24.90 6.22
C THR A 269 -38.08 23.90 5.59
N LYS A 270 -37.62 23.06 4.65
CA LYS A 270 -38.42 22.08 3.91
C LYS A 270 -38.05 20.62 4.19
N GLY A 271 -37.11 20.40 5.12
CA GLY A 271 -36.54 19.10 5.44
C GLY A 271 -35.22 18.87 4.72
N LEU A 272 -34.24 18.36 5.46
CA LEU A 272 -32.95 17.92 4.92
C LEU A 272 -33.08 16.49 4.40
N ASN A 273 -32.62 16.26 3.18
CA ASN A 273 -32.51 14.94 2.61
C ASN A 273 -31.10 14.42 2.90
N ILE A 274 -31.01 13.49 3.85
CA ILE A 274 -29.75 12.88 4.26
C ILE A 274 -29.62 11.58 3.47
N SER A 275 -28.61 11.48 2.61
CA SER A 275 -28.32 10.25 1.87
C SER A 275 -26.86 9.82 2.07
N THR A 276 -26.62 8.52 2.12
CA THR A 276 -25.27 7.96 2.13
C THR A 276 -24.81 7.78 0.68
N GLU A 277 -23.87 8.61 0.22
CA GLU A 277 -23.25 8.41 -1.10
C GLU A 277 -22.15 7.35 -0.99
N CYS A 278 -22.53 6.07 -1.02
CA CYS A 278 -21.60 4.96 -1.25
C CYS A 278 -21.48 4.59 -2.73
N LYS A 279 -22.47 4.99 -3.54
CA LYS A 279 -22.52 4.62 -4.95
C LYS A 279 -21.72 5.61 -5.79
N ARG A 280 -20.67 5.11 -6.41
CA ARG A 280 -20.09 5.69 -7.62
C ARG A 280 -21.19 5.86 -8.65
N THR A 281 -21.72 7.08 -8.79
CA THR A 281 -22.51 7.44 -9.95
C THR A 281 -21.55 8.08 -10.94
N ILE A 282 -20.93 7.25 -11.79
CA ILE A 282 -20.10 7.75 -12.88
C ILE A 282 -21.05 8.34 -13.93
N THR A 283 -21.23 9.65 -13.90
CA THR A 283 -21.94 10.38 -14.97
C THR A 283 -21.03 10.41 -16.20
N GLN A 284 -21.46 9.70 -17.25
CA GLN A 284 -20.64 9.31 -18.41
C GLN A 284 -20.40 10.42 -19.45
N ASN A 285 -20.32 11.71 -19.06
CA ASN A 285 -20.30 12.83 -20.02
C ASN A 285 -19.16 13.84 -19.81
N GLN A 286 -17.94 13.37 -19.55
CA GLN A 286 -16.71 14.19 -19.62
C GLN A 286 -15.58 13.45 -20.36
N LYS A 287 -14.60 14.19 -20.89
CA LYS A 287 -13.50 13.65 -21.71
C LYS A 287 -12.75 12.54 -20.94
N TYR A 288 -12.33 11.48 -21.65
CA TYR A 288 -11.68 10.28 -21.08
C TYR A 288 -10.60 10.56 -20.01
N TYR A 289 -9.77 11.59 -20.19
CA TYR A 289 -8.71 11.96 -19.24
C TYR A 289 -9.20 12.65 -17.97
N GLU A 290 -10.23 13.51 -18.08
CA GLU A 290 -10.87 14.14 -16.93
C GLU A 290 -11.51 13.08 -16.03
N ASN A 291 -12.05 12.02 -16.63
CA ASN A 291 -12.63 10.89 -15.89
C ASN A 291 -11.57 10.10 -15.12
N LYS A 292 -10.41 9.78 -15.71
CA LYS A 292 -9.35 9.02 -15.02
C LYS A 292 -8.72 9.78 -13.84
N LEU A 293 -8.45 11.09 -14.00
CA LEU A 293 -7.94 11.90 -12.90
C LEU A 293 -9.00 12.04 -11.79
N LYS A 294 -10.25 12.28 -12.17
CA LYS A 294 -11.38 12.36 -11.22
C LYS A 294 -11.60 11.04 -10.50
N ASP A 295 -11.48 9.91 -11.20
CA ASP A 295 -11.57 8.57 -10.63
C ASP A 295 -10.44 8.31 -9.63
N PHE A 296 -9.20 8.68 -9.97
CA PHE A 296 -8.07 8.59 -9.05
C PHE A 296 -8.27 9.46 -7.80
N ILE A 297 -8.68 10.73 -7.97
CA ILE A 297 -8.94 11.65 -6.85
C ILE A 297 -10.06 11.10 -5.97
N THR A 298 -11.14 10.60 -6.57
CA THR A 298 -12.29 10.02 -5.85
C THR A 298 -11.85 8.77 -5.08
N LYS A 299 -11.16 7.82 -5.73
CA LYS A 299 -10.57 6.65 -5.05
C LYS A 299 -9.69 7.07 -3.88
N SER A 300 -8.76 7.99 -4.12
CA SER A 300 -7.82 8.47 -3.10
C SER A 300 -8.55 9.08 -1.92
N SER A 301 -9.59 9.88 -2.18
CA SER A 301 -10.43 10.49 -1.14
C SER A 301 -11.19 9.43 -0.34
N ASP A 302 -11.74 8.41 -0.99
CA ASP A 302 -12.44 7.31 -0.32
C ASP A 302 -11.48 6.50 0.58
N PHE A 303 -10.29 6.17 0.08
CA PHE A 303 -9.25 5.50 0.86
C PHE A 303 -8.82 6.35 2.05
N MET A 304 -8.54 7.64 1.84
CA MET A 304 -8.18 8.54 2.93
C MET A 304 -9.26 8.62 3.99
N ARG A 305 -10.54 8.71 3.60
CA ARG A 305 -11.67 8.74 4.54
C ARG A 305 -11.73 7.46 5.39
N VAL A 306 -11.61 6.30 4.75
CA VAL A 306 -11.59 5.00 5.44
C VAL A 306 -10.42 4.93 6.42
N TYR A 307 -9.20 5.20 5.94
CA TYR A 307 -8.00 5.11 6.76
C TYR A 307 -7.99 6.14 7.90
N ASN A 308 -8.50 7.35 7.68
CA ASN A 308 -8.71 8.35 8.74
C ASN A 308 -9.61 7.80 9.83
N ARG A 309 -10.77 7.27 9.46
CA ARG A 309 -11.76 6.81 10.44
C ARG A 309 -11.30 5.55 11.18
N ILE A 310 -10.64 4.63 10.50
CA ILE A 310 -10.01 3.47 11.14
C ILE A 310 -8.90 3.92 12.10
N ASN A 311 -8.06 4.88 11.69
CA ASN A 311 -7.03 5.46 12.54
C ASN A 311 -7.62 6.16 13.77
N GLU A 312 -8.68 6.94 13.62
CA GLU A 312 -9.39 7.57 14.74
C GLU A 312 -9.95 6.54 15.73
N GLN A 313 -10.56 5.46 15.23
CA GLN A 313 -11.04 4.35 16.07
C GLN A 313 -9.89 3.72 16.87
N LEU A 314 -8.74 3.46 16.23
CA LEU A 314 -7.57 2.93 16.90
C LEU A 314 -7.01 3.92 17.93
N GLU A 315 -6.83 5.20 17.58
CA GLU A 315 -6.28 6.22 18.48
C GLU A 315 -7.13 6.44 19.74
N ARG A 316 -8.46 6.33 19.63
CA ARG A 316 -9.36 6.36 20.80
C ARG A 316 -9.09 5.19 21.75
N LEU A 317 -8.91 3.98 21.21
CA LEU A 317 -8.54 2.80 22.01
C LEU A 317 -7.16 2.99 22.64
N LEU A 318 -6.16 3.44 21.86
CA LEU A 318 -4.80 3.67 22.35
C LEU A 318 -4.74 4.77 23.42
N THR A 319 -5.55 5.82 23.29
CA THR A 319 -5.68 6.87 24.31
C THR A 319 -6.22 6.29 25.63
N LYS A 320 -7.24 5.42 25.55
CA LYS A 320 -7.77 4.73 26.73
C LYS A 320 -6.71 3.86 27.40
N VAL A 321 -5.92 3.13 26.62
CA VAL A 321 -4.81 2.30 27.11
C VAL A 321 -3.71 3.16 27.75
N LYS A 322 -3.32 4.27 27.11
CA LYS A 322 -2.32 5.20 27.63
C LYS A 322 -2.74 5.85 28.94
N ASN A 323 -4.01 6.19 29.09
CA ASN A 323 -4.57 6.71 30.34
C ASN A 323 -4.52 5.70 31.49
N LEU A 324 -4.38 4.41 31.19
CA LEU A 324 -4.16 3.34 32.16
C LEU A 324 -2.66 3.13 32.49
N GLY A 325 -1.75 3.90 31.88
CA GLY A 325 -0.31 3.84 32.13
C GLY A 325 0.47 2.88 31.22
N TYR A 326 -0.17 2.29 30.22
CA TYR A 326 0.46 1.33 29.31
C TYR A 326 1.01 2.03 28.07
N THR A 327 2.23 1.66 27.68
CA THR A 327 2.96 2.26 26.54
C THR A 327 3.32 1.27 25.45
N ASN A 328 3.51 -0.01 25.81
CA ASN A 328 3.80 -1.09 24.87
C ASN A 328 2.60 -2.02 24.80
N ILE A 329 1.86 -1.95 23.70
CA ILE A 329 0.61 -2.67 23.50
C ILE A 329 0.86 -3.76 22.48
N GLN A 330 0.44 -4.98 22.79
CA GLN A 330 0.50 -6.13 21.90
C GLN A 330 -0.86 -6.80 21.89
N GLY A 331 -1.31 -7.19 20.70
CA GLY A 331 -2.62 -7.76 20.50
C GLY A 331 -2.71 -8.45 19.15
N ASP A 332 -3.86 -9.05 18.90
CA ASP A 332 -4.19 -9.63 17.61
C ASP A 332 -5.47 -8.96 17.10
N PHE A 333 -5.48 -8.55 15.84
CA PHE A 333 -6.67 -7.97 15.21
C PHE A 333 -7.52 -9.05 14.55
N THR A 334 -8.83 -8.96 14.78
CA THR A 334 -9.85 -9.57 13.93
C THR A 334 -10.57 -8.45 13.19
N PHE A 335 -10.40 -8.41 11.88
CA PHE A 335 -11.02 -7.40 11.04
C PHE A 335 -12.45 -7.80 10.70
N ILE A 336 -13.39 -6.87 10.82
CA ILE A 336 -14.80 -7.08 10.47
C ILE A 336 -15.01 -6.47 9.11
N MET A 337 -15.50 -7.23 8.14
CA MET A 337 -15.81 -6.75 6.79
C MET A 337 -17.26 -7.05 6.42
N TRP A 338 -17.77 -6.26 5.48
CA TRP A 338 -19.05 -6.52 4.85
C TRP A 338 -18.82 -7.33 3.57
N ASN A 339 -19.59 -8.39 3.37
CA ASN A 339 -19.60 -9.16 2.14
C ASN A 339 -20.88 -8.84 1.36
N ASP A 340 -20.73 -8.16 0.21
CA ASP A 340 -21.85 -7.78 -0.65
C ASP A 340 -22.57 -8.97 -1.30
N GLU A 341 -21.87 -10.06 -1.60
CA GLU A 341 -22.49 -11.22 -2.26
C GLU A 341 -23.38 -11.99 -1.30
N LEU A 342 -22.87 -12.23 -0.08
CA LEU A 342 -23.57 -12.95 0.98
C LEU A 342 -24.53 -12.06 1.78
N GLN A 343 -24.46 -10.74 1.58
CA GLN A 343 -25.21 -9.74 2.36
C GLN A 343 -25.04 -9.94 3.88
N THR A 344 -23.82 -10.27 4.32
CA THR A 344 -23.53 -10.57 5.73
C THR A 344 -22.16 -10.04 6.16
N ARG A 345 -21.90 -10.09 7.47
CA ARG A 345 -20.60 -9.77 8.06
C ARG A 345 -19.68 -10.98 7.99
N MET A 346 -18.46 -10.72 7.58
CA MET A 346 -17.37 -11.68 7.62
C MET A 346 -16.24 -11.14 8.48
N LEU A 347 -15.40 -12.05 8.98
CA LEU A 347 -14.26 -11.77 9.81
C LEU A 347 -12.99 -12.22 9.11
N LEU A 348 -11.90 -11.51 9.35
CA LEU A 348 -10.60 -11.84 8.78
C LEU A 348 -9.54 -11.69 9.87
N ASP A 349 -8.87 -12.79 10.23
CA ASP A 349 -7.84 -12.79 11.27
C ASP A 349 -6.71 -13.79 10.96
N SER A 350 -5.66 -13.73 11.78
CA SER A 350 -4.45 -14.53 11.58
C SER A 350 -4.63 -16.01 11.91
N LYS A 351 -5.76 -16.41 12.50
CA LYS A 351 -6.05 -17.79 12.92
C LYS A 351 -6.75 -18.57 11.82
N HIS A 352 -7.45 -17.89 10.91
CA HIS A 352 -8.15 -18.50 9.79
C HIS A 352 -7.37 -18.28 8.48
N ARG A 353 -6.66 -19.33 8.04
CA ARG A 353 -5.77 -19.24 6.87
C ARG A 353 -6.01 -20.36 5.87
N ASP A 354 -5.76 -20.05 4.61
CA ASP A 354 -5.70 -21.04 3.55
C ASP A 354 -4.55 -22.02 3.80
N GLU A 355 -4.82 -23.31 3.67
CA GLU A 355 -3.83 -24.33 3.94
C GLU A 355 -2.65 -24.27 2.96
N ASN A 356 -2.89 -23.83 1.71
CA ASN A 356 -1.91 -23.79 0.64
C ASN A 356 -1.22 -22.44 0.55
N THR A 357 -1.98 -21.34 0.49
CA THR A 357 -1.41 -19.99 0.27
C THR A 357 -1.00 -19.31 1.57
N LYS A 358 -1.51 -19.77 2.71
CA LYS A 358 -1.36 -19.13 4.03
C LYS A 358 -1.98 -17.73 4.14
N ASP A 359 -2.72 -17.31 3.11
CA ASP A 359 -3.50 -16.08 3.11
C ASP A 359 -4.64 -16.19 4.13
N TYR A 360 -5.08 -15.04 4.64
CA TYR A 360 -6.19 -15.00 5.58
C TYR A 360 -7.48 -15.35 4.81
N ILE A 361 -8.32 -16.18 5.41
CA ILE A 361 -9.63 -16.54 4.84
C ILE A 361 -10.72 -15.86 5.65
N ALA A 362 -11.68 -15.27 4.94
CA ALA A 362 -12.85 -14.68 5.56
C ALA A 362 -13.79 -15.77 6.11
N TYR A 363 -14.27 -15.60 7.34
CA TYR A 363 -15.19 -16.55 7.99
C TYR A 363 -16.41 -15.83 8.59
N PRO A 364 -17.55 -16.53 8.77
CA PRO A 364 -18.79 -15.92 9.27
C PRO A 364 -18.66 -15.37 10.71
N ILE A 365 -19.38 -14.28 10.99
CA ILE A 365 -19.31 -13.60 12.30
C ILE A 365 -19.84 -14.43 13.47
N GLU A 366 -20.72 -15.39 13.18
CA GLU A 366 -21.35 -16.26 14.16
C GLU A 366 -20.34 -17.14 14.92
N GLN A 367 -19.10 -17.23 14.42
CA GLN A 367 -18.01 -17.97 15.05
C GLN A 367 -17.29 -17.18 16.17
N ILE A 368 -17.61 -15.91 16.38
CA ILE A 368 -17.09 -15.14 17.53
C ILE A 368 -17.71 -15.64 18.82
N ASP A 369 -16.89 -15.82 19.86
CA ASP A 369 -17.37 -15.98 21.22
C ASP A 369 -17.68 -14.60 21.86
N PRO A 370 -18.97 -14.26 22.06
CA PRO A 370 -19.40 -12.99 22.65
C PRO A 370 -19.06 -12.86 24.14
N ASN A 371 -18.68 -13.95 24.80
CA ASN A 371 -18.30 -13.93 26.22
C ASN A 371 -16.89 -13.37 26.44
N ILE A 372 -16.09 -13.25 25.37
CA ILE A 372 -14.82 -12.54 25.40
C ILE A 372 -15.10 -11.02 25.44
N PRO A 373 -14.57 -10.27 26.43
CA PRO A 373 -14.87 -8.85 26.61
C PRO A 373 -14.61 -7.97 25.38
N ASP A 374 -13.52 -8.22 24.64
CA ASP A 374 -13.16 -7.47 23.43
C ASP A 374 -14.22 -7.66 22.32
N CYS A 375 -14.67 -8.90 22.12
CA CYS A 375 -15.71 -9.25 21.15
C CYS A 375 -17.05 -8.61 21.50
N ASN A 376 -17.36 -8.55 22.80
CA ASN A 376 -18.59 -8.00 23.32
C ASN A 376 -18.71 -6.49 23.07
N TRP A 377 -17.61 -5.75 23.33
CA TRP A 377 -17.52 -4.33 22.97
C TRP A 377 -17.88 -4.10 21.51
N THR A 378 -17.32 -4.89 20.60
CA THR A 378 -17.56 -4.75 19.17
C THR A 378 -18.93 -5.20 18.72
N LEU A 379 -19.58 -6.16 19.38
CA LEU A 379 -20.99 -6.45 19.10
C LEU A 379 -21.84 -5.24 19.49
N ASN A 380 -21.58 -4.63 20.65
CA ASN A 380 -22.33 -3.47 21.14
C ASN A 380 -21.95 -2.12 20.52
N HIS A 381 -20.98 -2.08 19.61
CA HIS A 381 -20.52 -0.86 18.95
C HIS A 381 -20.34 -1.07 17.44
N ASN A 382 -20.43 0.00 16.65
CA ASN A 382 -20.21 -0.07 15.19
C ASN A 382 -18.71 -0.11 14.83
N ALA A 383 -17.94 -0.96 15.50
CA ALA A 383 -16.49 -1.08 15.32
C ALA A 383 -16.14 -1.82 14.02
N SER A 384 -15.04 -1.40 13.38
CA SER A 384 -14.54 -2.00 12.13
C SER A 384 -13.55 -3.14 12.34
N PHE A 385 -13.05 -3.30 13.57
CA PHE A 385 -12.15 -4.36 13.98
C PHE A 385 -12.36 -4.69 15.47
N ILE A 386 -11.88 -5.85 15.87
CA ILE A 386 -11.72 -6.30 17.26
C ILE A 386 -10.22 -6.32 17.52
N LEU A 387 -9.79 -5.71 18.63
CA LEU A 387 -8.42 -5.81 19.11
C LEU A 387 -8.42 -6.69 20.35
N ILE A 388 -7.91 -7.91 20.23
CA ILE A 388 -7.75 -8.81 21.37
C ILE A 388 -6.39 -8.53 22.00
N LEU A 389 -6.39 -7.88 23.16
CA LEU A 389 -5.16 -7.53 23.86
C LEU A 389 -4.54 -8.76 24.52
N ARG A 390 -3.23 -8.97 24.31
CA ARG A 390 -2.51 -10.12 24.90
C ARG A 390 -2.33 -10.01 26.41
N ASP A 391 -2.27 -8.79 26.94
CA ASP A 391 -2.28 -8.54 28.38
C ASP A 391 -3.71 -8.62 28.91
N GLU A 392 -4.00 -9.65 29.69
CA GLU A 392 -5.32 -9.91 30.24
C GLU A 392 -5.79 -8.83 31.23
N MET A 393 -4.89 -8.28 32.05
CA MET A 393 -5.25 -7.22 33.00
C MET A 393 -5.60 -5.93 32.25
N LEU A 394 -4.81 -5.60 31.24
CA LEU A 394 -5.10 -4.47 30.37
C LEU A 394 -6.41 -4.68 29.60
N CYS A 395 -6.63 -5.86 29.01
CA CYS A 395 -7.88 -6.23 28.35
C CYS A 395 -9.07 -5.99 29.29
N ARG A 396 -9.02 -6.55 30.49
CA ARG A 396 -10.07 -6.36 31.50
C ARG A 396 -10.26 -4.88 31.84
N ALA A 397 -9.19 -4.08 31.96
CA ALA A 397 -9.30 -2.66 32.28
C ALA A 397 -9.89 -1.82 31.13
N VAL A 398 -9.47 -2.10 29.89
CA VAL A 398 -9.93 -1.43 28.67
C VAL A 398 -11.39 -1.79 28.40
N TYR A 399 -11.77 -3.05 28.56
CA TYR A 399 -13.09 -3.56 28.22
C TYR A 399 -13.99 -3.82 29.43
N LYS A 400 -13.65 -3.32 30.63
CA LYS A 400 -14.37 -3.58 31.90
C LYS A 400 -15.88 -3.34 31.83
N ASN A 401 -16.33 -2.37 31.05
CA ASN A 401 -17.75 -2.01 30.92
C ASN A 401 -18.51 -2.93 29.95
N TYR A 402 -17.80 -3.83 29.26
CA TYR A 402 -18.34 -4.72 28.22
C TYR A 402 -18.26 -6.20 28.63
N HIS A 403 -17.93 -6.49 29.88
CA HIS A 403 -17.89 -7.85 30.41
C HIS A 403 -19.30 -8.29 30.85
N TYR A 404 -20.14 -8.69 29.89
CA TYR A 404 -21.45 -9.28 30.18
C TYR A 404 -21.33 -10.79 30.26
N SER A 405 -21.53 -11.36 31.46
CA SER A 405 -21.22 -12.76 31.74
C SER A 405 -22.23 -13.78 31.21
N ASN A 406 -23.15 -13.42 30.29
CA ASN A 406 -24.06 -14.31 29.57
C ASN A 406 -24.95 -13.46 28.63
N MET A 407 -24.51 -13.21 27.39
CA MET A 407 -25.38 -12.57 26.39
C MET A 407 -26.37 -13.59 25.82
N SER A 408 -27.66 -13.24 25.75
CA SER A 408 -28.66 -14.12 25.12
C SER A 408 -28.45 -14.17 23.61
N GLU A 409 -28.70 -15.34 23.00
CA GLU A 409 -28.66 -15.50 21.54
C GLU A 409 -29.56 -14.48 20.83
N SER A 410 -30.74 -14.20 21.40
CA SER A 410 -31.68 -13.19 20.89
C SER A 410 -31.10 -11.77 20.87
N PHE A 411 -30.26 -11.43 21.86
CA PHE A 411 -29.61 -10.13 21.92
C PHE A 411 -28.52 -10.02 20.86
N ILE A 412 -27.70 -11.06 20.72
CA ILE A 412 -26.64 -11.15 19.71
C ILE A 412 -27.25 -11.07 18.30
N ASP A 413 -28.30 -11.84 18.03
CA ASP A 413 -29.04 -11.83 16.77
C ASP A 413 -29.63 -10.46 16.45
N SER A 414 -30.26 -9.80 17.43
CA SER A 414 -30.82 -8.46 17.26
C SER A 414 -29.75 -7.42 16.89
N THR A 415 -28.60 -7.49 17.56
CA THR A 415 -27.48 -6.58 17.34
C THR A 415 -26.81 -6.82 15.98
N ASN A 416 -26.61 -8.08 15.59
CA ASN A 416 -26.09 -8.44 14.27
C ASN A 416 -27.05 -8.00 13.16
N LYS A 417 -28.36 -8.26 13.31
CA LYS A 417 -29.39 -7.78 12.36
C LYS A 417 -29.38 -6.26 12.23
N SER A 418 -29.26 -5.52 13.34
CA SER A 418 -29.11 -4.07 13.32
C SER A 418 -27.93 -3.63 12.48
N HIS A 419 -26.76 -4.23 12.74
CA HIS A 419 -25.53 -3.84 12.08
C HIS A 419 -25.58 -4.18 10.58
N ILE A 420 -26.10 -5.36 10.22
CA ILE A 420 -26.35 -5.78 8.83
C ILE A 420 -27.32 -4.82 8.13
N ALA A 421 -28.39 -4.40 8.80
CA ALA A 421 -29.35 -3.45 8.24
C ALA A 421 -28.71 -2.09 7.95
N ILE A 422 -27.88 -1.58 8.86
CA ILE A 422 -27.11 -0.34 8.67
C ILE A 422 -26.11 -0.48 7.51
N LEU A 423 -25.34 -1.57 7.47
CA LEU A 423 -24.33 -1.83 6.44
C LEU A 423 -24.92 -2.00 5.04
N SER A 424 -25.97 -2.81 4.90
CA SER A 424 -26.73 -2.96 3.66
C SER A 424 -27.51 -1.69 3.31
N GLY A 425 -27.74 -0.82 4.30
CA GLY A 425 -28.62 0.35 4.29
C GLY A 425 -30.01 0.05 3.77
N ASN A 426 -30.49 -1.16 4.06
CA ASN A 426 -31.89 -1.52 4.16
C ASN A 426 -32.35 -1.30 5.61
N ASP A 427 -31.78 -0.31 6.30
CA ASP A 427 -32.12 0.00 7.68
C ASP A 427 -33.54 0.54 7.72
N ASP A 428 -34.46 -0.30 8.16
CA ASP A 428 -35.83 0.12 8.42
C ASP A 428 -35.83 0.94 9.71
N LEU A 429 -36.01 2.25 9.57
CA LEU A 429 -36.16 3.19 10.68
C LEU A 429 -37.34 2.83 11.60
N SER A 430 -38.27 1.98 11.17
CA SER A 430 -39.46 1.58 11.93
C SER A 430 -39.20 0.44 12.93
N TYR A 431 -38.14 -0.36 12.77
CA TYR A 431 -37.84 -1.43 13.73
C TYR A 431 -37.24 -0.81 15.00
N TRP A 432 -38.03 -0.70 16.06
CA TRP A 432 -37.67 0.03 17.28
C TRP A 432 -37.41 -0.91 18.46
N SER A 433 -36.31 -1.67 18.43
CA SER A 433 -35.86 -2.37 19.65
C SER A 433 -35.12 -1.39 20.57
N LYS A 434 -35.22 -1.56 21.89
CA LYS A 434 -34.46 -0.74 22.86
C LYS A 434 -32.95 -0.81 22.61
N SER A 435 -32.45 -1.96 22.15
CA SER A 435 -31.05 -2.16 21.75
C SER A 435 -30.69 -1.33 20.52
N LEU A 436 -31.57 -1.27 19.51
CA LEU A 436 -31.38 -0.43 18.32
C LEU A 436 -31.30 1.07 18.68
N HIS A 437 -32.14 1.51 19.62
CA HIS A 437 -32.15 2.91 20.08
C HIS A 437 -30.84 3.30 20.80
N ALA A 438 -30.29 2.40 21.63
CA ALA A 438 -29.01 2.62 22.30
C ALA A 438 -27.84 2.66 21.28
N LEU A 439 -27.82 1.71 20.33
CA LEU A 439 -26.85 1.68 19.23
C LEU A 439 -26.91 2.97 18.39
N ARG A 440 -28.11 3.39 17.96
CA ARG A 440 -28.29 4.61 17.14
C ARG A 440 -27.91 5.90 17.91
N LYS A 441 -28.19 6.01 19.21
CA LYS A 441 -27.73 7.16 20.02
C LYS A 441 -26.21 7.25 20.08
N SER A 442 -25.50 6.12 20.15
CA SER A 442 -24.03 6.11 20.16
C SER A 442 -23.39 6.56 18.85
N VAL A 443 -24.11 6.48 17.73
CA VAL A 443 -23.66 6.96 16.40
C VAL A 443 -23.90 8.47 16.23
N VAL A 444 -24.91 9.03 16.90
CA VAL A 444 -25.33 10.44 16.78
C VAL A 444 -24.71 11.33 17.87
N CYS A 445 -24.18 10.75 18.95
CA CYS A 445 -23.60 11.49 20.09
C CYS A 445 -22.07 11.42 20.17
N GLU A 446 -21.36 11.40 19.04
CA GLU A 446 -19.92 11.65 19.00
C GLU A 446 -19.67 13.04 18.39
N GLU A 447 -19.90 14.09 19.19
CA GLU A 447 -19.23 15.39 19.01
C GLU A 447 -17.77 15.30 19.46
#